data_AF-A0A3B9NS62-F1
#
_entry.id   AF-A0A3B9NS62-F1
#
_cell.length_a   1.000
_cell.length_b   1.000
_cell.length_c   1.000
_cell.angle_alpha   90.00
_cell.angle_beta   90.00
_cell.angle_gamma   90.00
#
_symmetry.space_group_name_H-M   'P 1'
#
loop_
_entity.id
_entity.type
_entity.pdbx_description
1 polymer ?
#
loop_
_entity_poly.entity_id
_entity_poly.type
_entity_poly.pdbx_seq_one_letter_code
_entity_poly.pdbx_strand_id
1 'polypeptide(L)'
;MFQGDTLLKPVVIGQQASTRQGTFVRFQSDDQVWLIDQALEVSAAAADWLAPSLLTINDQMIESIELSNPGEVKYRVVRDERDNWVLAATPEGRTLRYDTALTPLATTVGQLRLLDIALHDPARWVGAGSAVYQLTSSHRLTLRTAAAQEGHWLRIVVDSDEV
;
A
#
# COMPACT_ATOMS: atom_id res chain seq x y z
N MET A 1 -0.88 -14.44 -4.47
CA MET A 1 -1.93 -15.43 -4.21
C MET A 1 -2.34 -15.24 -2.77
N PHE A 2 -3.53 -14.73 -2.49
CA PHE A 2 -3.98 -14.58 -1.10
C PHE A 2 -4.19 -15.99 -0.54
N GLN A 3 -3.30 -16.43 0.34
CA GLN A 3 -3.50 -17.65 1.11
C GLN A 3 -4.56 -17.32 2.16
N GLY A 4 -5.83 -17.44 1.75
CA GLY A 4 -6.94 -17.39 2.67
C GLY A 4 -6.76 -18.48 3.73
N ASP A 5 -7.09 -18.13 4.97
CA ASP A 5 -7.09 -19.03 6.10
C ASP A 5 -7.71 -20.38 5.71
N THR A 6 -6.95 -21.47 5.81
CA THR A 6 -7.29 -22.78 5.19
C THR A 6 -8.54 -23.42 5.81
N LEU A 7 -9.05 -22.81 6.89
CA LEU A 7 -10.28 -23.18 7.58
C LEU A 7 -11.55 -22.58 6.94
N LEU A 8 -11.42 -21.55 6.10
CA LEU A 8 -12.57 -20.89 5.48
C LEU A 8 -12.81 -21.43 4.07
N LYS A 9 -13.97 -22.08 3.86
CA LYS A 9 -14.39 -22.50 2.52
C LYS A 9 -14.86 -21.27 1.72
N PRO A 10 -14.32 -21.03 0.51
CA PRO A 10 -14.77 -19.91 -0.32
C PRO A 10 -16.25 -20.08 -0.70
N VAL A 11 -17.01 -18.99 -0.56
CA VAL A 11 -18.43 -18.90 -0.91
C VAL A 11 -18.60 -18.01 -2.14
N VAL A 12 -19.39 -18.48 -3.09
CA VAL A 12 -19.83 -17.73 -4.26
C VAL A 12 -21.20 -17.14 -3.94
N ILE A 13 -21.31 -15.82 -4.10
CA ILE A 13 -22.55 -15.06 -3.90
C ILE A 13 -23.15 -14.79 -5.27
N GLY A 14 -24.38 -15.26 -5.47
CA GLY A 14 -25.14 -15.13 -6.70
C GLY A 14 -26.13 -13.96 -6.66
N GLN A 15 -27.12 -14.03 -7.54
CA GLN A 15 -28.16 -13.00 -7.64
C GLN A 15 -29.10 -13.01 -6.42
N GLN A 16 -29.74 -11.87 -6.15
CA GLN A 16 -30.87 -11.80 -5.23
C GLN A 16 -32.09 -12.48 -5.85
N ALA A 17 -32.86 -13.19 -5.05
CA ALA A 17 -34.10 -13.79 -5.49
C ALA A 17 -35.16 -12.71 -5.74
N SER A 18 -35.85 -12.80 -6.87
CA SER A 18 -36.89 -11.84 -7.28
C SER A 18 -38.24 -12.08 -6.60
N THR A 19 -38.51 -13.31 -6.15
CA THR A 19 -39.82 -13.70 -5.59
C THR A 19 -39.86 -13.68 -4.06
N ARG A 20 -38.71 -13.73 -3.40
CA ARG A 20 -38.58 -13.64 -1.93
C ARG A 20 -37.30 -12.91 -1.59
N GLN A 21 -37.29 -12.17 -0.49
CA GLN A 21 -36.04 -11.59 0.03
C GLN A 21 -35.05 -12.71 0.35
N GLY A 22 -33.90 -12.67 -0.29
CA GLY A 22 -32.85 -13.68 -0.13
C GLY A 22 -31.82 -13.64 -1.24
N THR A 23 -30.65 -14.18 -0.99
CA THR A 23 -29.53 -14.25 -1.94
C THR A 23 -29.15 -15.71 -2.20
N PHE A 24 -28.90 -16.05 -3.47
CA PHE A 24 -28.35 -17.38 -3.79
C PHE A 24 -26.87 -17.45 -3.40
N VAL A 25 -26.47 -18.50 -2.70
CA VAL A 25 -25.08 -18.75 -2.28
C VAL A 25 -24.70 -20.20 -2.52
N ARG A 26 -23.43 -20.46 -2.83
CA ARG A 26 -22.88 -21.82 -2.88
C ARG A 26 -21.44 -21.83 -2.38
N PHE A 27 -20.97 -22.96 -1.86
CA PHE A 27 -19.53 -23.14 -1.71
C PHE A 27 -18.88 -23.29 -3.09
N GLN A 28 -17.69 -22.74 -3.27
CA GLN A 28 -16.98 -22.83 -4.56
C GLN A 28 -16.75 -24.29 -4.98
N SER A 29 -16.54 -25.17 -3.99
CA SER A 29 -16.30 -26.61 -4.16
C SER A 29 -17.56 -27.44 -4.40
N ASP A 30 -18.77 -26.88 -4.21
CA ASP A 30 -20.04 -27.60 -4.36
C ASP A 30 -20.85 -27.06 -5.55
N ASP A 31 -21.60 -27.97 -6.17
CA ASP A 31 -22.56 -27.66 -7.24
C ASP A 31 -23.94 -27.28 -6.68
N GLN A 32 -24.18 -27.53 -5.39
CA GLN A 32 -25.44 -27.21 -4.74
C GLN A 32 -25.55 -25.72 -4.41
N VAL A 33 -26.66 -25.10 -4.84
CA VAL A 33 -26.99 -23.70 -4.53
C VAL A 33 -28.04 -23.64 -3.43
N TRP A 34 -27.79 -22.80 -2.44
CA TRP A 34 -28.70 -22.50 -1.34
C TRP A 34 -29.27 -21.09 -1.52
N LEU A 35 -30.51 -20.88 -1.12
CA LEU A 35 -31.10 -19.55 -1.07
C LEU A 35 -31.31 -19.20 0.40
N ILE A 36 -30.46 -18.31 0.89
CA ILE A 36 -30.52 -17.78 2.25
C ILE A 36 -31.54 -16.66 2.33
N ASP A 37 -32.12 -16.48 3.51
CA ASP A 37 -33.14 -15.46 3.82
C ASP A 37 -32.55 -14.06 4.07
N GLN A 38 -31.23 -13.90 3.89
CA GLN A 38 -30.54 -12.63 4.00
C GLN A 38 -30.22 -12.06 2.63
N ALA A 39 -30.46 -10.76 2.47
CA ALA A 39 -29.94 -10.00 1.35
C ALA A 39 -28.48 -9.63 1.64
N LEU A 40 -27.53 -10.32 1.03
CA LEU A 40 -26.14 -9.87 1.04
C LEU A 40 -25.93 -8.80 -0.02
N GLU A 41 -25.63 -7.59 0.44
CA GLU A 41 -25.04 -6.54 -0.40
C GLU A 41 -23.52 -6.57 -0.21
N VAL A 42 -22.87 -7.26 -1.13
CA VAL A 42 -21.40 -7.34 -1.20
C VAL A 42 -20.99 -6.37 -2.28
N SER A 43 -20.22 -5.34 -1.91
CA SER A 43 -19.77 -4.38 -2.90
C SER A 43 -18.91 -5.08 -3.96
N ALA A 44 -19.23 -4.85 -5.23
CA ALA A 44 -18.40 -5.28 -6.35
C ALA A 44 -17.16 -4.38 -6.53
N ALA A 45 -17.16 -3.19 -5.92
CA ALA A 45 -16.03 -2.28 -5.98
C ALA A 45 -14.96 -2.74 -4.99
N ALA A 46 -13.79 -3.11 -5.49
CA ALA A 46 -12.66 -3.53 -4.66
C ALA A 46 -12.28 -2.48 -3.59
N ALA A 47 -12.49 -1.19 -3.89
CA ALA A 47 -12.23 -0.08 -2.97
C ALA A 47 -13.08 -0.14 -1.69
N ASP A 48 -14.31 -0.65 -1.76
CA ASP A 48 -15.21 -0.72 -0.60
C ASP A 48 -14.80 -1.80 0.42
N TRP A 49 -13.90 -2.70 0.02
CA TRP A 49 -13.28 -3.70 0.90
C TRP A 49 -12.05 -3.17 1.63
N LEU A 50 -11.63 -1.93 1.33
CA LEU A 50 -10.42 -1.36 1.89
C LEU A 50 -10.73 -0.62 3.18
N ALA A 51 -9.94 -0.92 4.20
CA ALA A 51 -9.71 0.03 5.27
C ALA A 51 -8.98 1.25 4.65
N PRO A 52 -9.60 2.44 4.55
CA PRO A 52 -9.00 3.58 3.86
C PRO A 52 -7.69 4.06 4.52
N SER A 53 -7.58 3.81 5.82
CA SER A 53 -6.49 4.21 6.70
C SER A 53 -5.54 3.04 6.97
N LEU A 54 -4.95 2.46 5.93
CA LEU A 54 -4.07 1.28 6.07
C LEU A 54 -2.72 1.60 6.73
N LEU A 55 -2.28 2.87 6.75
CA LEU A 55 -0.97 3.27 7.28
C LEU A 55 -1.11 4.50 8.18
N THR A 56 -1.05 4.31 9.49
CA THR A 56 -0.89 5.41 10.46
C THR A 56 0.59 5.56 10.81
N ILE A 57 1.42 5.83 9.81
CA ILE A 57 2.85 6.08 10.04
C ILE A 57 3.01 7.56 10.37
N ASN A 58 3.48 7.84 11.59
CA ASN A 58 3.84 9.19 11.98
C ASN A 58 5.34 9.43 11.76
N ASP A 59 5.73 10.70 11.77
CA ASP A 59 7.12 11.12 11.56
C ASP A 59 8.08 10.46 12.57
N GLN A 60 7.67 10.32 13.83
CA GLN A 60 8.46 9.73 14.92
C GLN A 60 8.71 8.22 14.76
N MET A 61 7.91 7.53 13.95
CA MET A 61 8.09 6.12 13.63
C MET A 61 9.16 5.90 12.57
N ILE A 62 9.59 6.95 11.85
CA ILE A 62 10.55 6.84 10.74
C ILE A 62 11.96 7.14 11.28
N GLU A 63 12.85 6.16 11.15
CA GLU A 63 14.27 6.31 11.50
C GLU A 63 15.09 6.88 10.34
N SER A 64 14.86 6.36 9.14
CA SER A 64 15.57 6.80 7.94
C SER A 64 14.74 6.56 6.68
N ILE A 65 15.05 7.32 5.64
CA ILE A 65 14.39 7.22 4.33
C ILE A 65 15.47 7.06 3.26
N GLU A 66 15.39 6.00 2.46
CA GLU A 66 16.23 5.81 1.28
C GLU A 66 15.42 6.02 0.01
N LEU A 67 15.85 6.95 -0.81
CA LEU A 67 15.28 7.22 -2.12
C LEU A 67 16.18 6.64 -3.19
N SER A 68 15.58 5.87 -4.10
CA SER A 68 16.25 5.29 -5.25
C SER A 68 15.39 5.51 -6.48
N ASN A 69 15.83 6.43 -7.35
CA ASN A 69 15.25 6.63 -8.67
C ASN A 69 16.14 6.00 -9.74
N PRO A 70 15.56 5.34 -10.76
CA PRO A 70 16.34 4.77 -11.84
C PRO A 70 17.13 5.85 -12.58
N GLY A 71 18.45 5.64 -12.70
CA GLY A 71 19.36 6.60 -13.35
C GLY A 71 19.84 7.75 -12.45
N GLU A 72 19.41 7.81 -11.19
CA GLU A 72 19.87 8.81 -10.22
C GLU A 72 20.69 8.20 -9.08
N VAL A 73 21.43 9.06 -8.38
CA VAL A 73 22.15 8.69 -7.16
C VAL A 73 21.13 8.37 -6.07
N LYS A 74 21.38 7.29 -5.31
CA LYS A 74 20.55 6.97 -4.15
C LYS A 74 20.77 8.00 -3.06
N TYR A 75 19.69 8.50 -2.48
CA TYR A 75 19.75 9.44 -1.36
C TYR A 75 19.31 8.74 -0.10
N ARG A 76 20.05 8.95 0.99
CA ARG A 76 19.63 8.52 2.32
C ARG A 76 19.37 9.78 3.16
N VAL A 77 18.19 9.84 3.75
CA VAL A 77 17.72 10.91 4.62
C VAL A 77 17.65 10.36 6.04
N VAL A 78 18.22 11.10 6.99
CA VAL A 78 18.32 10.75 8.41
C VAL A 78 17.98 11.97 9.27
N ARG A 79 17.73 11.75 10.55
CA ARG A 79 17.56 12.84 11.53
C ARG A 79 18.93 13.31 12.05
N ASP A 80 19.11 14.61 12.20
CA ASP A 80 20.25 15.20 12.90
C ASP A 80 20.02 15.27 14.42
N GLU A 81 20.99 15.81 15.17
CA GLU A 81 20.90 15.99 16.63
C GLU A 81 19.76 16.92 17.08
N ARG A 82 19.23 17.73 16.16
CA ARG A 82 18.13 18.69 16.38
C ARG A 82 16.80 18.15 15.85
N ASP A 83 16.74 16.87 15.50
CA ASP A 83 15.57 16.18 14.96
C ASP A 83 15.11 16.69 13.58
N ASN A 84 16.01 17.32 12.82
CA ASN A 84 15.74 17.76 11.44
C ASN A 84 16.14 16.70 10.43
N TRP A 85 15.35 16.59 9.35
CA TRP A 85 15.64 15.70 8.23
C TRP A 85 16.79 16.24 7.36
N VAL A 86 17.89 15.50 7.28
CA VAL A 86 19.11 15.84 6.54
C VAL A 86 19.56 14.70 5.62
N LEU A 87 20.31 15.01 4.57
CA LEU A 87 20.96 13.99 3.74
C LEU A 87 22.17 13.41 4.48
N ALA A 88 22.22 12.08 4.63
CA ALA A 88 23.37 11.38 5.22
C ALA A 88 24.64 11.56 4.37
N ALA A 89 24.48 11.69 3.05
CA ALA A 89 25.54 12.05 2.12
C ALA A 89 25.00 13.06 1.10
N THR A 90 25.55 14.26 1.12
CA THR A 90 25.24 15.29 0.13
C THR A 90 25.92 14.93 -1.20
N PRO A 91 25.17 14.75 -2.31
CA PRO A 91 25.77 14.49 -3.60
C PRO A 91 26.62 15.67 -4.06
N GLU A 92 27.75 15.40 -4.72
CA GLU A 92 28.60 16.47 -5.26
C GLU A 92 27.81 17.42 -6.18
N GLY A 93 27.92 18.72 -5.92
CA GLY A 93 27.26 19.76 -6.70
C GLY A 93 25.75 19.91 -6.49
N ARG A 94 25.15 19.24 -5.49
CA ARG A 94 23.73 19.41 -5.14
C ARG A 94 23.55 19.88 -3.70
N THR A 95 22.90 21.02 -3.55
CA THR A 95 22.50 21.56 -2.24
C THR A 95 20.99 21.55 -2.14
N LEU A 96 20.48 21.25 -0.94
CA LEU A 96 19.07 21.43 -0.64
C LEU A 96 18.68 22.90 -0.83
N ARG A 97 17.52 23.16 -1.43
CA ARG A 97 17.04 24.54 -1.61
C ARG A 97 16.73 25.24 -0.28
N TYR A 98 16.37 24.46 0.73
CA TYR A 98 16.05 24.90 2.09
C TYR A 98 16.17 23.71 3.04
N ASP A 99 16.42 23.97 4.33
CA ASP A 99 16.67 22.93 5.34
C ASP A 99 15.45 21.99 5.55
N THR A 100 14.24 22.51 5.33
CA THR A 100 12.98 21.74 5.45
C THR A 100 12.54 21.04 4.16
N ALA A 101 13.40 20.99 3.13
CA ALA A 101 13.05 20.39 1.84
C ALA A 101 12.73 18.90 1.91
N LEU A 102 13.19 18.22 2.97
CA LEU A 102 13.02 16.79 3.16
C LEU A 102 11.88 16.42 4.10
N THR A 103 11.39 17.38 4.92
CA THR A 103 10.25 17.17 5.82
C THR A 103 9.01 16.59 5.10
N PRO A 104 8.63 17.06 3.89
CA PRO A 104 7.50 16.49 3.17
C PRO A 104 7.61 15.00 2.87
N LEU A 105 8.83 14.44 2.74
CA LEU A 105 9.03 13.02 2.46
C LEU A 105 8.56 12.14 3.63
N ALA A 106 8.75 12.63 4.87
CA ALA A 106 8.34 11.94 6.08
C ALA A 106 6.86 12.14 6.41
N THR A 107 6.26 13.27 6.03
CA THR A 107 4.83 13.52 6.29
C THR A 107 3.91 12.94 5.23
N THR A 108 4.35 12.87 3.96
CA THR A 108 3.51 12.38 2.85
C THR A 108 3.06 10.95 3.09
N VAL A 109 3.94 10.08 3.60
CA VAL A 109 3.61 8.65 3.81
C VAL A 109 2.45 8.44 4.79
N GLY A 110 2.34 9.26 5.84
CA GLY A 110 1.24 9.22 6.80
C GLY A 110 -0.06 9.84 6.27
N GLN A 111 -0.01 10.55 5.15
CA GLN A 111 -1.16 11.21 4.52
C GLN A 111 -1.67 10.46 3.29
N LEU A 112 -1.04 9.33 2.93
CA LEU A 112 -1.46 8.52 1.79
C LEU A 112 -2.85 7.95 2.03
N ARG A 113 -3.75 8.22 1.07
CA ARG A 113 -5.08 7.63 1.00
C ARG A 113 -5.17 6.76 -0.23
N LEU A 114 -5.61 5.52 -0.03
CA LEU A 114 -5.88 4.62 -1.14
C LEU A 114 -7.21 5.01 -1.77
N LEU A 115 -7.15 5.41 -3.04
CA LEU A 115 -8.33 5.75 -3.83
C LEU A 115 -8.85 4.56 -4.63
N ASP A 116 -7.93 3.71 -5.11
CA ASP A 116 -8.25 2.57 -5.96
C ASP A 116 -7.15 1.49 -5.87
N ILE A 117 -7.48 0.27 -6.29
CA ILE A 117 -6.55 -0.85 -6.39
C ILE A 117 -6.64 -1.48 -7.76
N ALA A 118 -5.49 -1.73 -8.36
CA ALA A 118 -5.37 -2.52 -9.57
C ALA A 118 -4.81 -3.92 -9.29
N LEU A 119 -5.11 -4.83 -10.21
CA LEU A 119 -4.44 -6.12 -10.28
C LEU A 119 -2.92 -5.94 -10.36
N HIS A 120 -2.22 -6.87 -9.71
CA HIS A 120 -0.77 -6.86 -9.69
C HIS A 120 -0.21 -7.04 -11.11
N ASP A 121 0.50 -6.02 -11.57
CA ASP A 121 1.17 -5.99 -12.87
C ASP A 121 2.66 -5.73 -12.64
N PRO A 122 3.53 -6.74 -12.82
CA PRO A 122 4.98 -6.60 -12.64
C PRO A 122 5.61 -5.60 -13.61
N ALA A 123 5.10 -5.50 -14.84
CA ALA A 123 5.67 -4.66 -15.89
C ALA A 123 5.57 -3.17 -15.55
N ARG A 124 4.54 -2.79 -14.78
CA ARG A 124 4.34 -1.41 -14.28
C ARG A 124 5.48 -0.88 -13.42
N TRP A 125 6.24 -1.75 -12.77
CA TRP A 125 7.29 -1.36 -11.82
C TRP A 125 8.69 -1.32 -12.44
N VAL A 126 8.82 -1.62 -13.74
CA VAL A 126 10.10 -1.55 -14.45
C VAL A 126 10.48 -0.08 -14.59
N GLY A 127 11.62 0.31 -14.00
CA GLY A 127 12.03 1.71 -13.97
C GLY A 127 11.20 2.59 -13.03
N ALA A 128 10.49 1.99 -12.06
CA ALA A 128 9.80 2.75 -11.01
C ALA A 128 10.81 3.34 -10.00
N GLY A 129 10.53 4.54 -9.52
CA GLY A 129 11.19 5.09 -8.34
C GLY A 129 10.76 4.32 -7.09
N SER A 130 11.66 4.22 -6.11
CA SER A 130 11.35 3.59 -4.83
C SER A 130 11.82 4.44 -3.66
N ALA A 131 10.98 4.52 -2.64
CA ALA A 131 11.31 5.10 -1.35
C ALA A 131 11.19 4.00 -0.29
N VAL A 132 12.23 3.81 0.49
CA VAL A 132 12.29 2.83 1.57
C VAL A 132 12.34 3.59 2.88
N TYR A 133 11.40 3.32 3.77
CA TYR A 133 11.34 3.90 5.10
C TYR A 133 11.69 2.81 6.10
N GLN A 134 12.74 3.04 6.88
CA GLN A 134 13.06 2.19 8.01
C GLN A 134 12.27 2.70 9.22
N LEU A 135 11.47 1.82 9.83
CA LEU A 135 10.65 2.17 10.98
C LEU A 135 11.32 1.72 12.28
N THR A 136 11.04 2.44 13.36
CA THR A 136 11.52 2.12 14.72
C THR A 136 11.06 0.75 15.21
N SER A 137 9.98 0.22 14.64
CA SER A 137 9.41 -1.08 14.98
C SER A 137 10.11 -2.27 14.32
N SER A 138 11.33 -2.12 13.80
CA SER A 138 12.05 -3.13 13.00
C SER A 138 11.33 -3.53 11.69
N HIS A 139 10.34 -2.75 11.28
CA HIS A 139 9.64 -2.94 10.01
C HIS A 139 10.24 -2.01 8.95
N ARG A 140 10.23 -2.50 7.72
CA ARG A 140 10.67 -1.77 6.54
C ARG A 140 9.49 -1.53 5.62
N LEU A 141 9.14 -0.28 5.40
CA LEU A 141 8.12 0.11 4.43
C LEU A 141 8.79 0.47 3.11
N THR A 142 8.49 -0.29 2.07
CA THR A 142 8.92 0.01 0.70
C THR A 142 7.76 0.56 -0.11
N LEU A 143 7.88 1.81 -0.54
CA LEU A 143 7.01 2.45 -1.50
C LEU A 143 7.65 2.38 -2.89
N ARG A 144 6.87 1.97 -3.90
CA ARG A 144 7.26 2.10 -5.30
C ARG A 144 6.24 2.95 -6.03
N THR A 145 6.72 3.88 -6.84
CA THR A 145 5.89 4.80 -7.60
C THR A 145 6.13 4.63 -9.09
N ALA A 146 5.04 4.50 -9.85
CA ALA A 146 5.08 4.44 -11.30
C ALA A 146 4.10 5.46 -11.87
N ALA A 147 4.56 6.27 -12.83
CA ALA A 147 3.69 7.17 -13.57
C ALA A 147 2.91 6.38 -14.64
N ALA A 148 1.62 6.67 -14.77
CA ALA A 148 0.75 6.20 -15.84
C ALA A 148 0.11 7.40 -16.56
N GLN A 149 -0.45 7.16 -17.75
CA GLN A 149 -1.04 8.22 -18.58
C GLN A 149 -2.16 9.00 -17.88
N GLU A 150 -2.89 8.35 -16.97
CA GLU A 150 -4.03 8.94 -16.23
C GLU A 150 -3.81 9.03 -14.71
N GLY A 151 -2.57 8.87 -14.22
CA GLY A 151 -2.31 9.02 -12.78
C GLY A 151 -1.00 8.42 -12.28
N HIS A 152 -0.89 8.26 -10.95
CA HIS A 152 0.26 7.66 -10.29
C HIS A 152 -0.14 6.39 -9.58
N TRP A 153 0.60 5.31 -9.85
CA TRP A 153 0.46 4.05 -9.13
C TRP A 153 1.42 4.02 -7.96
N LEU A 154 0.91 3.62 -6.81
CA LEU A 154 1.69 3.36 -5.61
C LEU A 154 1.59 1.88 -5.27
N ARG A 155 2.74 1.26 -5.03
CA ARG A 155 2.80 -0.06 -4.39
C ARG A 155 3.45 0.10 -3.03
N ILE A 156 2.79 -0.47 -2.04
CA ILE A 156 3.21 -0.47 -0.65
C ILE A 156 3.57 -1.91 -0.30
N VAL A 157 4.77 -2.12 0.22
CA VAL A 157 5.20 -3.40 0.78
C VAL A 157 5.73 -3.12 2.18
N VAL A 158 5.17 -3.79 3.18
CA VAL A 158 5.71 -3.78 4.54
C VAL A 158 6.41 -5.11 4.72
N ASP A 159 7.68 -5.05 5.08
CA ASP A 159 8.48 -6.20 5.46
C ASP A 159 8.85 -6.08 6.95
N SER A 160 8.98 -7.21 7.64
CA SER A 160 9.57 -7.25 8.98
C SER A 160 10.99 -7.75 8.83
N ASP A 161 11.98 -7.03 9.36
CA ASP A 161 13.31 -7.63 9.52
C ASP A 161 13.15 -8.76 10.55
N GLU A 162 12.95 -9.99 10.06
CA GLU A 162 12.98 -11.20 10.88
C GLU A 162 14.43 -11.39 11.36
N VAL A 163 14.62 -11.27 12.68
CA VAL A 163 15.89 -11.57 13.37
C VAL A 163 16.00 -13.06 13.63
#